data_AF-A0A7W1D342-F1
#
_entry.id   AF-A0A7W1D342-F1
#
_cell.length_a   1.000
_cell.length_b   1.000
_cell.length_c   1.000
_cell.angle_alpha   90.00
_cell.angle_beta   90.00
_cell.angle_gamma   90.00
#
_symmetry.space_group_name_H-M   'P 1'
#
loop_
_entity.id
_entity.type
_entity.pdbx_description
1 polymer ?
#
loop_
_entity_poly.entity_id
_entity_poly.type
_entity_poly.pdbx_seq_one_letter_code
_entity_poly.pdbx_strand_id
1 'polypeptide(L)'
;MQERTWTMRRVAIGLIIVMLLVAACAEEETAAPGGGSGGGSAAGCDTSNPPLMEEGVLTVATDRPAFPPWFEGNPKRYSGYEGDLATEIAKGLGVPIKWVVEPFNKSFAPGDKDYDFDINQISITPERKQAVDFSDGYFDNNQ
;
A
#
# COMPACT_ATOMS: atom_id res chain seq x y z
N MET A 1 -53.24 -13.94 56.30
CA MET A 1 -51.83 -13.63 56.65
C MET A 1 -50.97 -14.00 55.44
N GLN A 2 -51.01 -13.21 54.35
CA GLN A 2 -50.55 -13.68 53.04
C GLN A 2 -50.26 -12.56 52.03
N GLU A 3 -49.56 -11.48 52.39
CA GLU A 3 -49.33 -10.37 51.43
C GLU A 3 -48.00 -9.63 51.73
N ARG A 4 -46.87 -10.31 51.92
CA ARG A 4 -45.58 -9.62 52.25
C ARG A 4 -44.31 -10.16 51.58
N THR A 5 -44.39 -11.18 50.74
CA THR A 5 -43.19 -11.88 50.23
C THR A 5 -42.86 -11.59 48.76
N TRP A 6 -43.67 -10.79 48.06
CA TRP A 6 -43.55 -10.64 46.60
C TRP A 6 -42.69 -9.47 46.12
N THR A 7 -42.49 -8.43 46.93
CA THR A 7 -41.70 -7.24 46.55
C THR A 7 -40.19 -7.38 46.78
N MET A 8 -39.75 -8.28 47.66
CA MET A 8 -38.31 -8.43 47.99
C MET A 8 -37.49 -9.22 46.96
N ARG A 9 -38.12 -10.00 46.08
CA ARG A 9 -37.39 -10.79 45.04
C ARG A 9 -37.09 -10.02 43.77
N ARG A 10 -37.76 -8.89 43.52
CA ARG A 10 -37.51 -8.05 42.33
C ARG A 10 -36.37 -7.05 42.52
N VAL A 11 -35.98 -6.78 43.77
CA VAL A 11 -34.84 -5.91 44.09
C VAL A 11 -33.50 -6.64 43.90
N ALA A 12 -33.48 -7.97 44.03
CA ALA A 12 -32.26 -8.77 43.90
C ALA A 12 -31.74 -8.94 42.46
N ILE A 13 -32.53 -8.60 41.43
CA ILE A 13 -32.13 -8.71 40.02
C ILE A 13 -31.54 -7.38 39.50
N GLY A 14 -31.79 -6.25 40.18
CA GLY A 14 -31.27 -4.93 39.80
C GLY A 14 -29.83 -4.65 40.23
N LEU A 15 -29.22 -5.52 41.05
CA LEU A 15 -27.90 -5.30 41.67
C LEU A 15 -26.76 -6.11 41.01
N ILE A 16 -26.97 -6.62 39.79
CA ILE A 16 -25.94 -7.32 38.99
C ILE A 16 -25.45 -6.47 37.79
N ILE A 17 -26.06 -5.31 37.53
CA ILE A 17 -25.77 -4.51 36.31
C ILE A 17 -24.79 -3.33 36.58
N VAL A 18 -24.28 -3.15 37.80
CA VAL A 18 -23.45 -1.97 38.17
C VAL A 18 -22.09 -2.36 38.79
N MET A 19 -21.34 -3.31 38.21
CA MET A 19 -19.97 -3.57 38.68
C MET A 19 -19.05 -4.35 37.71
N LEU A 20 -18.91 -3.92 36.45
CA LEU A 20 -17.85 -4.45 35.57
C LEU A 20 -17.40 -3.40 34.53
N LEU A 21 -16.81 -2.31 35.03
CA LEU A 21 -16.30 -1.20 34.20
C LEU A 21 -14.87 -0.71 34.52
N VAL A 22 -14.01 -1.46 35.21
CA VAL A 22 -12.60 -1.02 35.36
C VAL A 22 -11.62 -2.20 35.39
N ALA A 23 -11.12 -2.56 34.21
CA ALA A 23 -9.81 -3.19 34.03
C ALA A 23 -9.20 -2.59 32.76
N ALA A 24 -8.86 -1.31 32.87
CA ALA A 24 -8.06 -0.58 31.90
C ALA A 24 -6.58 -0.65 32.32
N CYS A 25 -5.73 -0.97 31.34
CA CYS A 25 -4.27 -0.84 31.27
C CYS A 25 -3.38 -1.75 32.15
N ALA A 26 -2.69 -2.67 31.49
CA ALA A 26 -1.22 -2.78 31.55
C ALA A 26 -0.69 -3.41 30.25
N GLU A 27 0.01 -2.60 29.44
CA GLU A 27 1.00 -2.99 28.41
C GLU A 27 2.15 -3.81 29.08
N GLU A 28 2.96 -4.67 28.48
CA GLU A 28 3.58 -4.68 27.15
C GLU A 28 4.33 -6.04 26.98
N GLU A 29 4.08 -6.80 25.91
CA GLU A 29 5.15 -7.50 25.20
C GLU A 29 4.79 -7.43 23.72
N THR A 30 5.42 -6.46 23.07
CA THR A 30 5.31 -6.12 21.66
C THR A 30 5.68 -7.33 20.81
N ALA A 31 4.68 -8.15 20.50
CA ALA A 31 4.67 -8.85 19.23
C ALA A 31 4.55 -7.76 18.16
N ALA A 32 5.62 -7.57 17.40
CA ALA A 32 5.65 -6.70 16.23
C ALA A 32 4.34 -6.85 15.42
N PRO A 33 3.79 -5.77 14.83
CA PRO A 33 2.85 -5.97 13.76
C PRO A 33 3.62 -6.67 12.65
N GLY A 34 3.50 -7.99 12.59
CA GLY A 34 3.78 -8.74 11.38
C GLY A 34 2.90 -8.11 10.32
N GLY A 35 3.50 -7.24 9.52
CA GLY A 35 2.88 -6.68 8.33
C GLY A 35 2.41 -7.87 7.54
N GLY A 36 1.11 -8.12 7.59
CA GLY A 36 0.47 -9.12 6.77
C GLY A 36 0.75 -8.73 5.34
N SER A 37 1.79 -9.35 4.78
CA SER A 37 1.95 -9.48 3.35
C SER A 37 0.69 -10.21 2.92
N GLY A 38 -0.29 -9.42 2.49
CA GLY A 38 -1.43 -9.87 1.74
C GLY A 38 -0.93 -10.30 0.37
N GLY A 39 -0.06 -11.30 0.34
CA GLY A 39 0.28 -12.08 -0.83
C GLY A 39 -0.96 -12.87 -1.18
N GLY A 40 -1.96 -12.19 -1.73
CA GLY A 40 -2.91 -12.86 -2.60
C GLY A 40 -2.03 -13.56 -3.63
N SER A 41 -2.01 -14.90 -3.59
CA SER A 41 -1.37 -15.68 -4.65
C SER A 41 -1.88 -15.11 -5.96
N ALA A 42 -0.98 -14.46 -6.71
CA ALA A 42 -1.24 -14.08 -8.07
C ALA A 42 -1.56 -15.39 -8.79
N ALA A 43 -2.86 -15.69 -8.94
CA ALA A 43 -3.32 -16.67 -9.89
C ALA A 43 -2.60 -16.32 -11.19
N GLY A 44 -1.78 -17.26 -11.69
CA GLY A 44 -0.67 -17.00 -12.63
C GLY A 44 -0.94 -15.81 -13.54
N CYS A 45 -0.29 -14.69 -13.24
CA CYS A 45 -0.42 -13.48 -14.04
C CYS A 45 0.17 -13.79 -15.41
N ASP A 46 -0.64 -13.78 -16.45
CA ASP A 46 -0.18 -14.01 -17.80
C ASP A 46 0.55 -12.74 -18.30
N THR A 47 1.87 -12.81 -18.29
CA THR A 47 2.73 -11.70 -18.74
C THR A 47 2.87 -11.67 -20.26
N SER A 48 2.23 -12.58 -21.01
CA SER A 48 2.33 -12.61 -22.47
C SER A 48 1.52 -11.51 -23.16
N ASN A 49 0.50 -10.97 -22.49
CA ASN A 49 -0.31 -9.86 -23.00
C ASN A 49 -0.71 -8.89 -21.87
N PRO A 50 0.26 -8.11 -21.33
CA PRO A 50 -0.02 -7.14 -20.28
C PRO A 50 -0.98 -6.04 -20.78
N PRO A 51 -1.90 -5.54 -19.94
CA PRO A 51 -2.83 -4.47 -20.29
C PRO A 51 -2.13 -3.10 -20.28
N LEU A 52 -1.25 -2.87 -21.24
CA LEU A 52 -0.46 -1.63 -21.35
C LEU A 52 -1.32 -0.46 -21.87
N MET A 53 -0.99 0.75 -21.42
CA MET A 53 -1.61 2.01 -21.88
C MET A 53 -1.36 2.28 -23.37
N GLU A 54 -0.15 1.97 -23.84
CA GLU A 54 0.23 1.99 -25.25
C GLU A 54 0.54 0.56 -25.68
N GLU A 55 -0.16 0.05 -26.70
CA GLU A 55 -0.03 -1.34 -27.14
C GLU A 55 1.44 -1.66 -27.50
N GLY A 56 2.00 -2.65 -26.81
CA GLY A 56 3.38 -3.11 -27.02
C GLY A 56 4.47 -2.16 -26.51
N VAL A 57 4.16 -1.17 -25.67
CA VAL A 57 5.15 -0.24 -25.08
C VAL A 57 4.88 -0.06 -23.59
N LEU A 58 5.89 -0.31 -22.75
CA LEU A 58 5.80 -0.02 -21.33
C LEU A 58 6.11 1.46 -21.07
N THR A 59 5.09 2.24 -20.74
CA THR A 59 5.16 3.66 -20.41
C THR A 59 5.40 3.84 -18.91
N VAL A 60 6.60 4.26 -18.53
CA VAL A 60 7.01 4.42 -17.13
C VAL A 60 7.18 5.90 -16.80
N ALA A 61 6.62 6.32 -15.67
CA ALA A 61 6.73 7.67 -15.16
C ALA A 61 7.79 7.78 -14.04
N THR A 62 8.44 8.95 -14.00
CA THR A 62 9.23 9.40 -12.85
C THR A 62 9.27 10.94 -12.87
N ASP A 63 9.73 11.58 -11.80
CA ASP A 63 9.80 13.04 -11.79
C ASP A 63 10.95 13.62 -12.64
N ARG A 64 11.02 14.94 -12.66
CA ARG A 64 12.19 15.64 -13.17
C ARG A 64 12.54 16.84 -12.31
N PRO A 65 13.83 16.99 -11.92
CA PRO A 65 14.96 16.09 -12.18
C PRO A 65 14.96 14.80 -11.34
N ALA A 66 15.15 13.66 -11.99
CA ALA A 66 15.43 12.38 -11.33
C ALA A 66 16.94 12.27 -11.01
N PHE A 67 17.28 11.90 -9.78
CA PHE A 67 18.65 12.03 -9.25
C PHE A 67 19.34 10.68 -8.96
N PRO A 68 20.69 10.64 -9.00
CA PRO A 68 21.45 9.49 -8.51
C PRO A 68 21.27 9.27 -7.00
N PRO A 69 21.39 8.02 -6.50
CA PRO A 69 21.76 6.80 -7.22
C PRO A 69 20.59 6.10 -7.94
N TRP A 70 19.39 6.67 -7.85
CA TRP A 70 18.15 6.08 -8.37
C TRP A 70 18.08 6.17 -9.89
N PHE A 71 18.42 7.35 -10.40
CA PHE A 71 18.44 7.67 -11.82
C PHE A 71 19.74 8.36 -12.22
N GLU A 72 20.34 7.86 -13.30
CA GLU A 72 21.45 8.46 -14.02
C GLU A 72 21.10 8.57 -15.50
N GLY A 73 21.69 9.55 -16.20
CA GLY A 73 21.45 9.74 -17.63
C GLY A 73 20.21 10.59 -17.91
N ASN A 74 19.37 10.15 -18.84
CA ASN A 74 18.21 10.93 -19.32
C ASN A 74 17.07 10.00 -19.79
N PRO A 75 15.85 10.52 -20.06
CA PRO A 75 14.70 9.69 -20.43
C PRO A 75 14.86 8.80 -21.67
N LYS A 76 15.87 9.00 -22.52
CA LYS A 76 16.15 8.04 -23.61
C LYS A 76 16.87 6.79 -23.12
N ARG A 77 17.56 6.89 -21.98
CA ARG A 77 18.37 5.84 -21.36
C ARG A 77 18.65 6.20 -19.90
N TYR A 78 17.68 5.98 -19.03
CA TYR A 78 17.91 6.02 -17.58
C TYR A 78 18.64 4.75 -17.14
N SER A 79 19.59 4.91 -16.24
CA SER A 79 20.25 3.84 -15.48
C SER A 79 20.23 4.19 -13.99
N GLY A 80 20.86 3.39 -13.13
CA GLY A 80 20.74 3.54 -11.67
C GLY A 80 19.65 2.62 -11.14
N TYR A 81 19.44 2.59 -9.83
CA TYR A 81 18.63 1.52 -9.23
C TYR A 81 17.19 1.42 -9.79
N GLU A 82 16.45 2.54 -9.85
CA GLU A 82 15.08 2.56 -10.39
C GLU A 82 15.05 2.53 -11.92
N GLY A 83 16.02 3.17 -12.58
CA GLY A 83 16.17 3.12 -14.03
C GLY A 83 16.44 1.71 -14.56
N ASP A 84 17.33 0.96 -13.90
CA ASP A 84 17.69 -0.41 -14.25
C ASP A 84 16.55 -1.37 -13.88
N LEU A 85 15.89 -1.19 -12.73
CA LEU A 85 14.73 -1.99 -12.33
C LEU A 85 13.58 -1.90 -13.36
N ALA A 86 13.20 -0.68 -13.76
CA ALA A 86 12.17 -0.50 -14.79
C ALA A 86 12.59 -1.09 -16.15
N THR A 87 13.88 -1.01 -16.48
CA THR A 87 14.43 -1.61 -17.70
C THR A 87 14.34 -3.14 -17.66
N GLU A 88 14.61 -3.78 -16.53
CA GLU A 88 14.47 -5.24 -16.39
C GLU A 88 13.00 -5.70 -16.41
N ILE A 89 12.07 -4.90 -15.89
CA ILE A 89 10.62 -5.17 -16.02
C ILE A 89 10.22 -5.17 -17.49
N ALA A 90 10.62 -4.14 -18.26
CA ALA A 90 10.33 -4.05 -19.69
C ALA A 90 10.89 -5.25 -20.47
N LYS A 91 12.12 -5.68 -20.14
CA LYS A 91 12.74 -6.89 -20.72
C LYS A 91 11.95 -8.15 -20.38
N GLY A 92 11.49 -8.30 -19.14
CA GLY A 92 10.66 -9.43 -18.71
C GLY A 92 9.32 -9.52 -19.45
N LEU A 93 8.75 -8.37 -19.82
CA LEU A 93 7.54 -8.27 -20.64
C LEU A 93 7.81 -8.39 -22.15
N GLY A 94 9.08 -8.33 -22.58
CA GLY A 94 9.44 -8.39 -23.99
C GLY A 94 9.05 -7.15 -24.80
N VAL A 95 8.86 -6.00 -24.16
CA VAL A 95 8.44 -4.73 -24.79
C VAL A 95 9.47 -3.61 -24.58
N PRO A 96 9.55 -2.62 -25.49
CA PRO A 96 10.32 -1.41 -25.25
C PRO A 96 9.77 -0.58 -24.08
N ILE A 97 10.66 0.18 -23.45
CA ILE A 97 10.33 1.16 -22.40
C ILE A 97 10.25 2.57 -22.99
N LYS A 98 9.25 3.35 -22.55
CA LYS A 98 9.07 4.76 -22.85
C LYS A 98 8.95 5.53 -21.53
N TRP A 99 9.77 6.56 -21.36
CA TRP A 99 9.76 7.38 -20.15
C TRP A 99 8.91 8.65 -20.34
N VAL A 100 8.02 8.91 -19.39
CA VAL A 100 7.26 10.16 -19.27
C VAL A 100 7.58 10.87 -17.96
N VAL A 101 7.16 12.12 -17.83
CA VAL A 101 7.35 12.89 -16.60
C VAL A 101 6.06 12.92 -15.84
N GLU A 102 6.13 12.58 -14.57
CA GLU A 102 5.06 12.84 -13.63
C GLU A 102 5.63 13.57 -12.39
N PRO A 103 5.14 14.77 -12.05
CA PRO A 103 5.56 15.43 -10.82
C PRO A 103 5.25 14.55 -9.60
N PHE A 104 6.17 14.43 -8.65
CA PHE A 104 6.04 13.55 -7.48
C PHE A 104 4.68 13.64 -6.75
N ASN A 105 4.15 14.84 -6.51
CA ASN A 105 2.87 14.99 -5.81
C ASN A 105 1.64 14.60 -6.66
N LYS A 106 1.82 14.41 -7.97
CA LYS A 106 0.77 13.99 -8.89
C LYS A 106 0.75 12.48 -9.05
N SER A 107 1.89 11.79 -8.92
CA SER A 107 1.97 10.34 -9.14
C SER A 107 1.07 9.52 -8.22
N PHE A 108 0.91 9.94 -6.96
CA PHE A 108 0.01 9.32 -5.99
C PHE A 108 -1.30 10.10 -5.76
N ALA A 109 -1.58 11.14 -6.56
CA ALA A 109 -2.86 11.84 -6.49
C ALA A 109 -3.98 10.97 -7.13
N PRO A 110 -5.22 11.00 -6.60
CA PRO A 110 -6.33 10.27 -7.19
C PRO A 110 -6.61 10.68 -8.65
N GLY A 111 -7.08 9.72 -9.45
CA GLY A 111 -7.54 9.93 -10.82
C GLY A 111 -6.72 9.15 -11.86
N ASP A 112 -7.22 9.19 -13.10
CA ASP A 112 -6.62 8.47 -14.23
C ASP A 112 -5.17 8.90 -14.46
N LYS A 113 -4.33 7.93 -14.83
CA LYS A 113 -2.94 8.11 -15.24
C LYS A 113 -2.80 7.76 -16.71
N ASP A 114 -1.86 8.40 -17.40
CA ASP A 114 -1.54 8.19 -18.81
C ASP A 114 -0.24 7.37 -19.00
N TYR A 115 0.14 6.61 -17.97
CA TYR A 115 1.31 5.74 -17.90
C TYR A 115 0.97 4.43 -17.18
N ASP A 116 1.79 3.39 -17.38
CA ASP A 116 1.54 2.06 -16.80
C ASP A 116 1.87 2.00 -15.31
N PHE A 117 3.01 2.58 -14.91
CA PHE A 117 3.34 2.79 -13.51
C PHE A 117 4.33 3.95 -13.33
N ASP A 118 4.38 4.49 -12.11
CA ASP A 118 5.38 5.45 -11.66
C ASP A 118 6.43 4.74 -10.78
N ILE A 119 7.69 5.09 -10.94
CA ILE A 119 8.80 4.61 -10.11
C ILE A 119 9.65 5.79 -9.65
N ASN A 120 9.49 6.16 -8.37
CA ASN A 120 9.96 7.45 -7.87
C ASN A 120 10.05 7.49 -6.32
N GLN A 121 10.60 6.44 -5.70
CA GLN A 121 10.81 6.35 -4.24
C GLN A 121 9.58 6.68 -3.38
N ILE A 122 8.37 6.38 -3.87
CA ILE A 122 7.14 6.75 -3.17
C ILE A 122 6.96 5.84 -1.96
N SER A 123 7.04 6.40 -0.77
CA SER A 123 6.70 5.68 0.45
C SER A 123 5.23 5.25 0.43
N ILE A 124 5.02 3.97 0.71
CA ILE A 124 3.70 3.36 0.82
C ILE A 124 3.05 3.81 2.13
N THR A 125 1.94 4.55 2.04
CA THR A 125 1.18 4.99 3.22
C THR A 125 -0.30 4.59 3.12
N PRO A 126 -1.03 4.44 4.25
CA PRO A 126 -2.46 4.15 4.22
C PRO A 126 -3.27 5.20 3.44
N GLU A 127 -2.88 6.47 3.52
CA GLU A 127 -3.53 7.56 2.78
C GLU A 127 -3.31 7.43 1.26
N ARG A 128 -2.08 7.19 0.80
CA ARG A 128 -1.79 7.02 -0.63
C ARG A 128 -2.43 5.77 -1.22
N LYS A 129 -2.54 4.68 -0.44
CA LYS A 129 -3.25 3.46 -0.84
C LYS A 129 -4.75 3.66 -1.08
N GLN A 130 -5.34 4.76 -0.62
CA GLN A 130 -6.73 5.09 -0.95
C GLN A 130 -6.86 5.70 -2.35
N ALA A 131 -5.77 6.20 -2.93
CA ALA A 131 -5.75 6.92 -4.20
C ALA A 131 -5.22 6.08 -5.35
N VAL A 132 -4.22 5.23 -5.10
CA VAL A 132 -3.52 4.42 -6.09
C VAL A 132 -3.14 3.05 -5.50
N ASP A 133 -2.97 2.07 -6.38
CA ASP A 133 -2.37 0.78 -6.02
C ASP A 133 -0.84 0.90 -5.94
N PHE A 134 -0.24 0.05 -5.13
CA PHE A 134 1.22 -0.07 -4.99
C PHE A 134 1.65 -1.50 -5.28
N SER A 135 2.84 -1.65 -5.85
CA SER A 135 3.56 -2.92 -5.81
C SER A 135 3.95 -3.28 -4.37
N ASP A 136 4.52 -4.47 -4.19
CA ASP A 136 5.35 -4.70 -3.03
C ASP A 136 6.51 -3.67 -2.99
N GLY A 137 6.89 -3.26 -1.78
CA GLY A 137 8.02 -2.37 -1.59
C GLY A 137 9.32 -3.01 -2.05
N TYR A 138 10.13 -2.30 -2.81
CA TYR A 138 11.40 -2.81 -3.37
C TYR A 138 12.64 -2.31 -2.61
N PHE A 139 12.50 -1.36 -1.69
CA PHE A 139 13.52 -1.00 -0.70
C PHE A 139 12.88 -0.38 0.54
N ASP A 140 13.59 -0.46 1.67
CA ASP A 140 13.21 0.23 2.91
C ASP A 140 14.01 1.53 3.04
N ASN A 141 13.31 2.63 3.29
CA ASN A 141 13.93 3.89 3.64
C ASN A 141 14.06 4.02 5.16
N ASN A 142 15.29 3.94 5.66
CA ASN A 142 15.61 4.09 7.09
C ASN A 142 16.05 5.52 7.47
N GLN A 143 15.75 6.51 6.63
CA GLN A 143 16.03 7.93 6.89
C GLN A 143 14.84 8.66 7.52
#